data_AF-A0A6N2E351-F1
#
_entry.id   AF-A0A6N2E351-F1
#
_cell.length_a   1.000
_cell.length_b   1.000
_cell.length_c   1.000
_cell.angle_alpha   90.00
_cell.angle_beta   90.00
_cell.angle_gamma   90.00
#
_symmetry.space_group_name_H-M   'P 1'
#
loop_
_entity.id
_entity.type
_entity.pdbx_description
1 polymer ?
#
loop_
_entity_poly.entity_id
_entity_poly.type
_entity_poly.pdbx_seq_one_letter_code
_entity_poly.pdbx_strand_id
1 'polypeptide(L)'
;MNFCSLSRRMARLGLATVVLLGLSAVQLTAFEPTGLNQVTFVNRTGYEMRHIFFSPADSDYWGADILGADRVLADREELRFFVSYPEQCASFDFLGIDEDLDTYSALGFELCDDAPRTFVIDMEYFEGDMGQPEFSVLQLENTLPTDIYFLFVSPSDSGMWGVDVLDSQSIFAPGESVEVLVLLGGDGRFDIMAVDSAMDNYSFSVELEEVGQYQFPIEESDRAEAAE
;
A
#
# COMPACT_ATOMS: atom_id res chain seq x y z
N MET A 1 -5.51 35.01 -92.73
CA MET A 1 -6.14 33.67 -92.82
C MET A 1 -5.52 32.78 -91.75
N ASN A 2 -6.40 32.11 -90.99
CA ASN A 2 -6.18 30.91 -90.15
C ASN A 2 -5.66 31.05 -88.71
N PHE A 3 -6.64 31.23 -87.81
CA PHE A 3 -7.08 30.34 -86.71
C PHE A 3 -6.11 29.66 -85.71
N CYS A 4 -6.60 29.64 -84.46
CA CYS A 4 -6.42 28.64 -83.37
C CYS A 4 -5.06 28.61 -82.64
N SER A 5 -4.95 28.46 -81.32
CA SER A 5 -5.91 27.98 -80.30
C SER A 5 -5.47 28.48 -78.90
N LEU A 6 -6.45 28.69 -78.01
CA LEU A 6 -6.22 28.82 -76.57
C LEU A 6 -5.87 27.45 -75.97
N SER A 7 -4.80 27.39 -75.17
CA SER A 7 -4.55 26.28 -74.26
C SER A 7 -4.53 26.82 -72.82
N ARG A 8 -5.62 26.57 -72.08
CA ARG A 8 -5.68 26.73 -70.62
C ARG A 8 -4.87 25.59 -70.00
N ARG A 9 -3.80 25.89 -69.29
CA ARG A 9 -3.19 24.97 -68.33
C ARG A 9 -3.61 25.39 -66.92
N MET A 10 -4.65 24.75 -66.40
CA MET A 10 -4.87 24.63 -64.96
C MET A 10 -3.83 23.66 -64.41
N ALA A 11 -2.93 24.13 -63.55
CA ALA A 11 -2.09 23.26 -62.73
C ALA A 11 -2.50 23.45 -61.26
N ARG A 12 -2.93 22.33 -60.70
CA ARG A 12 -3.56 22.11 -59.40
C ARG A 12 -2.68 22.65 -58.24
N LEU A 13 -3.27 23.46 -57.35
CA LEU A 13 -2.73 23.70 -56.02
C LEU A 13 -2.80 22.37 -55.24
N GLY A 14 -1.64 21.79 -54.93
CA GLY A 14 -1.54 20.70 -53.96
C GLY A 14 -1.67 21.27 -52.56
N LEU A 15 -2.75 20.94 -51.86
CA LEU A 15 -2.93 21.23 -50.44
C LEU A 15 -2.08 20.22 -49.66
N ALA A 16 -0.99 20.67 -49.04
CA ALA A 16 -0.20 19.83 -48.14
C ALA A 16 -0.90 19.76 -46.78
N THR A 17 -1.58 18.64 -46.51
CA THR A 17 -2.14 18.36 -45.19
C THR A 17 -1.01 17.96 -44.26
N VAL A 18 -0.61 18.85 -43.36
CA VAL A 18 0.29 18.54 -42.25
C VAL A 18 -0.53 17.78 -41.21
N VAL A 19 -0.29 16.47 -41.08
CA VAL A 19 -0.83 15.66 -39.98
C VAL A 19 0.05 15.94 -38.76
N LEU A 20 -0.42 16.82 -37.87
CA LEU A 20 0.14 16.94 -36.52
C LEU A 20 -0.28 15.68 -35.75
N LEU A 21 0.65 14.74 -35.55
CA LEU A 21 0.51 13.70 -34.54
C LEU A 21 0.56 14.38 -33.16
N GLY A 22 -0.60 14.56 -32.55
CA GLY A 22 -0.68 14.96 -31.14
C GLY A 22 -0.16 13.82 -30.28
N LEU A 23 1.04 13.99 -29.72
CA LEU A 23 1.48 13.21 -28.56
C LEU A 23 0.60 13.64 -27.38
N SER A 24 -0.46 12.88 -27.12
CA SER A 24 -1.13 12.96 -25.81
C SER A 24 -0.14 12.41 -24.78
N ALA A 25 0.41 13.29 -23.96
CA ALA A 25 1.12 12.87 -22.76
C ALA A 25 0.07 12.26 -21.83
N VAL A 26 0.15 10.94 -21.63
CA VAL A 26 -0.58 10.27 -20.56
C VAL A 26 -0.06 10.86 -19.26
N GLN A 27 -0.91 11.55 -18.51
CA GLN A 27 -0.53 12.12 -17.22
C GLN A 27 -0.70 11.02 -16.18
N LEU A 28 0.40 10.44 -15.73
CA LEU A 28 0.40 9.56 -14.57
C LEU A 28 -0.04 10.36 -13.35
N THR A 29 -1.07 9.91 -12.66
CA THR A 29 -1.47 10.48 -11.37
C THR A 29 -0.52 9.95 -10.31
N ALA A 30 0.43 10.78 -9.93
CA ALA A 30 1.32 10.51 -8.81
C ALA A 30 0.52 10.32 -7.52
N PHE A 31 1.03 9.49 -6.61
CA PHE A 31 0.56 9.41 -5.24
C PHE A 31 0.66 10.79 -4.57
N GLU A 32 -0.32 11.15 -3.75
CA GLU A 32 -0.34 12.41 -3.01
C GLU A 32 -0.13 12.13 -1.51
N PRO A 33 1.12 12.17 -0.99
CA PRO A 33 1.41 11.86 0.41
C PRO A 33 0.69 12.74 1.41
N THR A 34 0.20 13.92 0.99
CA THR A 34 -0.58 14.80 1.86
C THR A 34 -1.92 14.20 2.28
N GLY A 35 -2.39 13.13 1.62
CA GLY A 35 -3.55 12.35 2.04
C GLY A 35 -3.26 11.28 3.08
N LEU A 36 -1.99 11.09 3.48
CA LEU A 36 -1.64 10.14 4.53
C LEU A 36 -1.89 10.73 5.91
N ASN A 37 -2.54 9.95 6.77
CA ASN A 37 -2.60 10.24 8.19
C ASN A 37 -1.47 9.53 8.95
N GLN A 38 -1.28 9.88 10.22
CA GLN A 38 -0.32 9.25 11.11
C GLN A 38 -1.00 8.63 12.33
N VAL A 39 -0.62 7.40 12.63
CA VAL A 39 -0.98 6.71 13.87
C VAL A 39 0.30 6.40 14.66
N THR A 40 0.26 6.61 15.97
CA THR A 40 1.31 6.21 16.90
C THR A 40 0.77 5.13 17.83
N PHE A 41 1.39 3.96 17.82
CA PHE A 41 1.10 2.90 18.78
C PHE A 41 2.02 3.06 19.98
N VAL A 42 1.46 3.02 21.18
CA VAL A 42 2.21 3.10 22.44
C VAL A 42 1.88 1.86 23.25
N ASN A 43 2.89 1.05 23.55
CA ASN A 43 2.68 -0.12 24.39
C ASN A 43 2.69 0.27 25.87
N ARG A 44 1.65 -0.12 26.61
CA ARG A 44 1.52 0.02 28.07
C ARG A 44 0.94 -1.21 28.74
N THR A 45 1.06 -2.38 28.11
CA THR A 45 0.57 -3.64 28.66
C THR A 45 1.46 -4.15 29.81
N GLY A 46 2.74 -3.75 29.82
CA GLY A 46 3.76 -4.33 30.68
C GLY A 46 4.49 -5.54 30.05
N TYR A 47 4.10 -5.93 28.84
CA TYR A 47 4.66 -7.02 28.03
C TYR A 47 5.20 -6.45 26.71
N GLU A 48 6.03 -7.20 25.99
CA GLU A 48 6.55 -6.89 24.66
C GLU A 48 5.57 -7.36 23.56
N MET A 49 5.10 -6.44 22.72
CA MET A 49 4.27 -6.83 21.58
C MET A 49 5.16 -7.45 20.48
N ARG A 50 4.79 -8.64 20.06
CA ARG A 50 5.42 -9.41 18.97
C ARG A 50 4.78 -9.15 17.61
N HIS A 51 3.46 -8.97 17.60
CA HIS A 51 2.70 -8.72 16.38
C HIS A 51 1.68 -7.62 16.61
N ILE A 52 1.50 -6.75 15.62
CA ILE A 52 0.44 -5.75 15.60
C ILE A 52 -0.21 -5.74 14.22
N PHE A 53 -1.51 -6.03 14.20
CA PHE A 53 -2.37 -5.89 13.04
C PHE A 53 -3.24 -4.65 13.23
N PHE A 54 -3.27 -3.80 12.21
CA PHE A 54 -4.16 -2.63 12.19
C PHE A 54 -4.81 -2.55 10.82
N SER A 55 -6.01 -3.12 10.75
CA SER A 55 -6.67 -3.47 9.49
C SER A 55 -7.85 -2.55 9.22
N PRO A 56 -8.17 -2.28 7.95
CA PRO A 56 -9.45 -1.70 7.57
C PRO A 56 -10.63 -2.44 8.22
N ALA A 57 -11.53 -1.73 8.90
CA ALA A 57 -12.69 -2.35 9.55
C ALA A 57 -13.80 -2.76 8.56
N ASP A 58 -13.62 -2.49 7.26
CA ASP A 58 -14.48 -2.97 6.18
C ASP A 58 -14.04 -4.33 5.61
N SER A 59 -12.90 -4.87 6.06
CA SER A 59 -12.42 -6.20 5.72
C SER A 59 -12.89 -7.23 6.74
N ASP A 60 -13.22 -8.44 6.25
CA ASP A 60 -13.44 -9.61 7.11
C ASP A 60 -12.12 -10.26 7.58
N TYR A 61 -10.96 -9.75 7.14
CA TYR A 61 -9.63 -10.32 7.35
C TYR A 61 -8.65 -9.33 7.97
N TRP A 62 -7.65 -9.87 8.67
CA TRP A 62 -6.53 -9.06 9.16
C TRP A 62 -5.56 -8.74 8.02
N GLY A 63 -5.08 -7.50 7.96
CA GLY A 63 -3.98 -7.11 7.09
C GLY A 63 -2.64 -7.64 7.58
N ALA A 64 -1.57 -7.00 7.11
CA ALA A 64 -0.22 -7.33 7.53
C ALA A 64 0.09 -6.96 8.99
N ASP A 65 1.00 -7.73 9.58
CA ASP A 65 1.70 -7.35 10.80
C ASP A 65 2.62 -6.15 10.51
N ILE A 66 2.34 -5.02 11.14
CA ILE A 66 3.08 -3.78 10.93
C ILE A 66 4.42 -3.76 11.66
N LEU A 67 4.65 -4.69 12.60
CA LEU A 67 5.99 -4.87 13.18
C LEU A 67 6.89 -5.62 12.20
N GLY A 68 6.36 -6.56 11.43
CA GLY A 68 7.13 -7.44 10.55
C GLY A 68 7.84 -8.54 11.35
N ALA A 69 8.71 -9.31 10.68
CA ALA A 69 9.26 -10.54 11.27
C ALA A 69 10.25 -10.32 12.45
N ASP A 70 11.00 -9.22 12.43
CA ASP A 70 12.16 -9.03 13.32
C ASP A 70 11.97 -7.99 14.43
N ARG A 71 10.97 -7.13 14.30
CA ARG A 71 10.76 -5.98 15.21
C ARG A 71 9.78 -6.35 16.30
N VAL A 72 9.97 -5.70 17.45
CA VAL A 72 9.07 -5.78 18.59
C VAL A 72 8.76 -4.38 19.08
N LEU A 73 7.66 -4.23 19.82
CA LEU A 73 7.33 -2.99 20.51
C LEU A 73 7.36 -3.25 22.03
N ALA A 74 8.45 -2.86 22.71
CA ALA A 74 8.61 -3.14 24.13
C ALA A 74 7.69 -2.27 25.01
N ASP A 75 7.51 -2.63 26.29
CA ASP A 75 6.72 -1.82 27.23
C ASP A 75 7.20 -0.36 27.25
N ARG A 76 6.24 0.56 27.12
CA ARG A 76 6.41 2.03 27.05
C ARG A 76 7.11 2.56 25.80
N GLU A 77 7.43 1.71 24.83
CA GLU A 77 7.89 2.17 23.53
C GLU A 77 6.72 2.67 22.68
N GLU A 78 7.06 3.48 21.68
CA GLU A 78 6.13 3.95 20.68
C GLU A 78 6.70 3.80 19.26
N LEU A 79 5.83 3.45 18.33
CA LEU A 79 6.13 3.42 16.90
C LEU A 79 5.07 4.20 16.14
N ARG A 80 5.51 4.88 15.08
CA ARG A 80 4.65 5.72 14.26
C ARG A 80 4.63 5.23 12.83
N PHE A 81 3.44 5.17 12.27
CA PHE A 81 3.17 4.69 10.92
C PHE A 81 2.32 5.69 10.15
N PHE A 82 2.43 5.63 8.82
CA PHE A 82 1.50 6.30 7.93
C PHE A 82 0.30 5.39 7.62
N VAL A 83 -0.86 5.99 7.39
CA VAL A 83 -2.09 5.27 7.05
C VAL A 83 -2.75 5.93 5.85
N SER A 84 -3.16 5.10 4.89
CA SER A 84 -3.84 5.50 3.65
C SER A 84 -5.28 4.98 3.64
N TYR A 85 -6.23 5.90 3.52
CA TYR A 85 -7.66 5.61 3.36
C TYR A 85 -8.32 6.70 2.50
N PRO A 86 -9.41 6.39 1.77
CA PRO A 86 -9.92 7.27 0.70
C PRO A 86 -10.82 8.41 1.20
N GLU A 87 -11.43 8.26 2.38
CA GLU A 87 -12.41 9.20 2.93
C GLU A 87 -11.78 10.13 3.97
N GLN A 88 -12.48 11.19 4.39
CA GLN A 88 -11.98 12.10 5.44
C GLN A 88 -11.74 11.40 6.79
N CYS A 89 -12.51 10.35 7.05
CA CYS A 89 -12.38 9.49 8.21
C CYS A 89 -12.59 8.03 7.80
N ALA A 90 -11.88 7.13 8.47
CA ALA A 90 -12.02 5.69 8.29
C ALA A 90 -11.90 4.95 9.62
N SER A 91 -12.49 3.76 9.67
CA SER A 91 -12.49 2.90 10.84
C SER A 91 -11.51 1.75 10.66
N PHE A 92 -10.78 1.43 11.72
CA PHE A 92 -9.77 0.38 11.74
C PHE A 92 -9.97 -0.55 12.94
N ASP A 93 -9.64 -1.80 12.74
CA ASP A 93 -9.60 -2.80 13.80
C ASP A 93 -8.14 -3.07 14.19
N PHE A 94 -7.91 -3.26 15.48
CA PHE A 94 -6.61 -3.51 16.08
C PHE A 94 -6.58 -4.90 16.69
N LEU A 95 -5.50 -5.63 16.43
CA LEU A 95 -5.13 -6.86 17.12
C LEU A 95 -3.63 -6.81 17.45
N GLY A 96 -3.28 -6.93 18.73
CA GLY A 96 -1.92 -7.09 19.20
C GLY A 96 -1.71 -8.46 19.82
N ILE A 97 -0.52 -9.04 19.65
CA ILE A 97 -0.10 -10.31 20.26
C ILE A 97 1.23 -10.07 20.97
N ASP A 98 1.33 -10.42 22.26
CA ASP A 98 2.56 -10.24 23.05
C ASP A 98 3.49 -11.48 23.05
N GLU A 99 4.59 -11.45 23.82
CA GLU A 99 5.54 -12.56 23.89
C GLU A 99 4.99 -13.86 24.49
N ASP A 100 3.90 -13.78 25.25
CA ASP A 100 3.23 -14.91 25.89
C ASP A 100 2.04 -15.42 25.04
N LEU A 101 1.83 -14.86 23.85
CA LEU A 101 0.71 -15.13 22.93
C LEU A 101 -0.65 -14.64 23.44
N ASP A 102 -0.63 -13.77 24.44
CA ASP A 102 -1.83 -13.08 24.89
C ASP A 102 -2.23 -12.01 23.87
N THR A 103 -3.54 -11.87 23.66
CA THR A 103 -4.10 -10.97 22.66
C THR A 103 -4.76 -9.75 23.25
N TYR A 104 -4.67 -8.66 22.50
CA TYR A 104 -5.25 -7.37 22.80
C TYR A 104 -6.02 -6.89 21.57
N SER A 105 -7.31 -6.60 21.68
CA SER A 105 -8.11 -6.20 20.52
C SER A 105 -8.97 -4.98 20.77
N ALA A 106 -9.14 -4.18 19.73
CA ALA A 106 -10.07 -3.05 19.72
C ALA A 106 -10.69 -2.93 18.32
N LEU A 107 -12.01 -2.85 18.26
CA LEU A 107 -12.73 -2.70 17.00
C LEU A 107 -13.20 -1.26 16.82
N GLY A 108 -13.28 -0.82 15.57
CA GLY A 108 -13.95 0.44 15.25
C GLY A 108 -13.15 1.70 15.59
N PHE A 109 -11.81 1.63 15.62
CA PHE A 109 -10.97 2.77 15.92
C PHE A 109 -10.96 3.77 14.76
N GLU A 110 -11.53 4.95 14.99
CA GLU A 110 -11.68 5.99 13.99
C GLU A 110 -10.39 6.83 13.84
N LEU A 111 -9.93 6.97 12.58
CA LEU A 111 -8.89 7.88 12.12
C LEU A 111 -9.51 8.94 11.20
N CYS A 112 -9.08 10.19 11.34
CA CYS A 112 -9.53 11.32 10.51
C CYS A 112 -8.36 12.25 10.16
N ASP A 113 -8.39 12.87 8.98
CA ASP A 113 -7.28 13.67 8.43
C ASP A 113 -6.92 14.94 9.23
N ASP A 114 -7.74 15.32 10.19
CA ASP A 114 -7.60 16.57 10.94
C ASP A 114 -6.48 16.52 11.98
N ALA A 115 -6.10 15.34 12.46
CA ALA A 115 -4.99 15.18 13.40
C ALA A 115 -4.39 13.76 13.43
N PRO A 116 -3.07 13.65 13.65
CA PRO A 116 -2.44 12.39 14.05
C PRO A 116 -3.09 11.79 15.30
N ARG A 117 -3.11 10.47 15.38
CA ARG A 117 -3.76 9.73 16.47
C ARG A 117 -2.76 8.88 17.24
N THR A 118 -3.05 8.67 18.51
CA THR A 118 -2.30 7.77 19.37
C THR A 118 -3.21 6.64 19.81
N PHE A 119 -2.83 5.41 19.52
CA PHE A 119 -3.46 4.20 20.05
C PHE A 119 -2.59 3.68 21.21
N VAL A 120 -3.14 3.69 22.42
CA VAL A 120 -2.42 3.18 23.60
C VAL A 120 -2.86 1.75 23.81
N ILE A 121 -1.95 0.80 23.64
CA ILE A 121 -2.21 -0.62 23.89
C ILE A 121 -2.07 -0.83 25.39
N ASP A 122 -3.15 -1.09 26.10
CA ASP A 122 -3.12 -1.40 27.52
C ASP A 122 -4.00 -2.61 27.88
N MET A 123 -4.00 -2.97 29.16
CA MET A 123 -4.70 -4.15 29.67
C MET A 123 -6.22 -4.10 29.51
N GLU A 124 -6.82 -2.96 29.15
CA GLU A 124 -8.27 -2.87 28.87
C GLU A 124 -8.67 -3.62 27.61
N TYR A 125 -7.73 -3.80 26.67
CA TYR A 125 -7.95 -4.51 25.41
C TYR A 125 -7.68 -6.00 25.49
N PHE A 126 -7.25 -6.51 26.65
CA PHE A 126 -6.87 -7.92 26.82
C PHE A 126 -8.04 -8.88 26.60
N GLU A 127 -7.89 -9.80 25.66
CA GLU A 127 -8.87 -10.86 25.32
C GLU A 127 -8.41 -12.26 25.75
N GLY A 128 -7.12 -12.43 26.09
CA GLY A 128 -6.52 -13.70 26.52
C GLY A 128 -5.71 -14.41 25.44
N ASP A 129 -5.36 -15.66 25.71
CA ASP A 129 -4.52 -16.51 24.85
C ASP A 129 -5.30 -16.96 23.59
N MET A 130 -4.77 -16.64 22.40
CA MET A 130 -5.33 -17.09 21.11
C MET A 130 -4.77 -18.44 20.62
N GLY A 131 -3.80 -19.01 21.33
CA GLY A 131 -2.97 -20.10 20.87
C GLY A 131 -1.85 -19.63 19.94
N GLN A 132 -1.12 -20.57 19.34
CA GLN A 132 -0.06 -20.25 18.39
C GLN A 132 -0.66 -19.82 17.05
N PRO A 133 -0.57 -18.54 16.65
CA PRO A 133 -1.00 -18.11 15.33
C PRO A 133 -0.12 -18.77 14.26
N GLU A 134 -0.73 -19.12 13.13
CA GLU A 134 -0.01 -19.56 11.94
C GLU A 134 0.07 -18.38 10.95
N PHE A 135 1.28 -17.99 10.58
CA PHE A 135 1.54 -16.88 9.67
C PHE A 135 2.10 -17.36 8.35
N SER A 136 1.66 -16.72 7.26
CA SER A 136 2.42 -16.74 6.02
C SER A 136 3.42 -15.58 6.00
N VAL A 137 4.61 -15.86 5.44
CA VAL A 137 5.66 -14.86 5.25
C VAL A 137 5.61 -14.38 3.81
N LEU A 138 5.43 -13.08 3.62
CA LEU A 138 5.57 -12.40 2.34
C LEU A 138 6.94 -11.72 2.31
N GLN A 139 7.86 -12.26 1.53
CA GLN A 139 9.12 -11.62 1.22
C GLN A 139 8.95 -10.75 -0.03
N LEU A 140 8.94 -9.44 0.18
CA LEU A 140 8.83 -8.45 -0.88
C LEU A 140 10.22 -7.93 -1.21
N GLU A 141 10.60 -7.90 -2.49
CA GLU A 141 11.91 -7.42 -2.94
C GLU A 141 11.74 -6.14 -3.76
N ASN A 142 12.46 -5.07 -3.40
CA ASN A 142 12.49 -3.85 -4.20
C ASN A 142 13.42 -4.06 -5.40
N THR A 143 12.88 -4.43 -6.55
CA THR A 143 13.67 -4.57 -7.79
C THR A 143 13.75 -3.28 -8.60
N LEU A 144 13.07 -2.22 -8.14
CA LEU A 144 13.10 -0.90 -8.77
C LEU A 144 14.47 -0.25 -8.60
N PRO A 145 14.85 0.68 -9.50
CA PRO A 145 16.08 1.45 -9.36
C PRO A 145 15.94 2.61 -8.34
N THR A 146 14.77 2.77 -7.70
CA THR A 146 14.41 3.86 -6.80
C THR A 146 14.05 3.35 -5.41
N ASP A 147 14.18 4.23 -4.41
CA ASP A 147 13.73 3.95 -3.05
C ASP A 147 12.19 3.87 -3.00
N ILE A 148 11.66 2.94 -2.23
CA ILE A 148 10.23 2.87 -1.87
C ILE A 148 10.03 3.58 -0.53
N TYR A 149 9.10 4.54 -0.50
CA TYR A 149 8.79 5.35 0.68
C TYR A 149 7.58 4.83 1.46
N PHE A 150 6.65 4.16 0.78
CA PHE A 150 5.47 3.57 1.41
C PHE A 150 5.22 2.18 0.84
N LEU A 151 4.85 1.24 1.70
CA LEU A 151 4.46 -0.12 1.30
C LEU A 151 3.21 -0.53 2.07
N PHE A 152 2.14 -0.80 1.34
CA PHE A 152 0.87 -1.23 1.90
C PHE A 152 0.60 -2.68 1.51
N VAL A 153 0.09 -3.45 2.47
CA VAL A 153 -0.36 -4.83 2.28
C VAL A 153 -1.75 -4.93 2.91
N SER A 154 -2.78 -4.95 2.06
CA SER A 154 -4.17 -4.90 2.48
C SER A 154 -4.92 -6.15 2.06
N PRO A 155 -5.88 -6.66 2.85
CA PRO A 155 -6.82 -7.66 2.38
C PRO A 155 -7.54 -7.18 1.11
N SER A 156 -7.62 -8.03 0.08
CA SER A 156 -8.22 -7.64 -1.21
C SER A 156 -9.75 -7.43 -1.16
N ASP A 157 -10.40 -7.71 -0.04
CA ASP A 157 -11.81 -7.44 0.19
C ASP A 157 -12.06 -6.02 0.77
N SER A 158 -11.02 -5.32 1.20
CA SER A 158 -11.10 -3.92 1.66
C SER A 158 -11.10 -2.94 0.50
N GLY A 159 -11.85 -1.84 0.66
CA GLY A 159 -11.72 -0.66 -0.21
C GLY A 159 -10.55 0.26 0.17
N MET A 160 -9.74 -0.09 1.18
CA MET A 160 -8.71 0.75 1.78
C MET A 160 -7.34 0.07 1.74
N TRP A 161 -6.27 0.86 1.67
CA TRP A 161 -4.89 0.35 1.71
C TRP A 161 -4.38 0.11 3.12
N GLY A 162 -4.84 0.91 4.09
CA GLY A 162 -4.48 0.74 5.49
C GLY A 162 -3.09 1.27 5.83
N VAL A 163 -2.36 0.54 6.67
CA VAL A 163 -1.10 1.00 7.26
C VAL A 163 0.09 0.69 6.37
N ASP A 164 0.99 1.66 6.27
CA ASP A 164 2.32 1.49 5.69
C ASP A 164 3.19 0.60 6.59
N VAL A 165 3.65 -0.55 6.10
CA VAL A 165 4.43 -1.51 6.88
C VAL A 165 5.88 -1.08 7.12
N LEU A 166 6.37 -0.05 6.41
CA LEU A 166 7.74 0.45 6.54
C LEU A 166 7.95 1.39 7.74
N ASP A 167 6.92 1.70 8.52
CA ASP A 167 6.93 2.77 9.53
C ASP A 167 7.31 4.16 8.97
N SER A 168 7.13 5.19 9.80
CA SER A 168 7.31 6.57 9.35
C SER A 168 8.75 7.02 9.11
N GLN A 169 9.75 6.16 9.35
CA GLN A 169 11.17 6.47 9.31
C GLN A 169 11.97 5.53 8.40
N SER A 170 11.48 4.32 8.11
CA SER A 170 12.22 3.40 7.22
C SER A 170 12.01 3.75 5.75
N ILE A 171 13.01 3.40 4.96
CA ILE A 171 13.03 3.54 3.51
C ILE A 171 13.43 2.18 2.96
N PHE A 172 12.72 1.71 1.95
CA PHE A 172 12.97 0.41 1.35
C PHE A 172 13.81 0.57 0.08
N ALA A 173 15.12 0.38 0.20
CA ALA A 173 16.09 0.74 -0.83
C ALA A 173 16.17 -0.31 -1.98
N PRO A 174 16.69 0.06 -3.16
CA PRO A 174 16.90 -0.86 -4.28
C PRO A 174 17.69 -2.12 -3.90
N GLY A 175 17.15 -3.28 -4.25
CA GLY A 175 17.73 -4.59 -3.99
C GLY A 175 17.58 -5.10 -2.56
N GLU A 176 16.89 -4.35 -1.69
CA GLU A 176 16.54 -4.86 -0.36
C GLU A 176 15.32 -5.79 -0.44
N SER A 177 15.12 -6.58 0.62
CA SER A 177 13.87 -7.31 0.84
C SER A 177 13.32 -7.02 2.22
N VAL A 178 12.00 -7.02 2.34
CA VAL A 178 11.28 -6.93 3.61
C VAL A 178 10.40 -8.15 3.79
N GLU A 179 10.33 -8.66 5.02
CA GLU A 179 9.45 -9.77 5.39
C GLU A 179 8.24 -9.23 6.15
N VAL A 180 7.06 -9.49 5.59
CA VAL A 180 5.78 -9.11 6.16
C VAL A 180 5.04 -10.39 6.55
N LEU A 181 4.48 -10.41 7.75
CA LEU A 181 3.68 -11.53 8.25
C LEU A 181 2.20 -11.25 8.01
N VAL A 182 1.46 -12.24 7.54
CA VAL A 182 0.00 -12.16 7.38
C VAL A 182 -0.68 -13.36 8.04
N LEU A 183 -1.82 -13.10 8.69
CA LEU A 183 -2.71 -14.16 9.17
C LEU A 183 -3.56 -14.65 8.01
N LEU A 184 -3.48 -15.94 7.69
CA LEU A 184 -4.36 -16.52 6.69
C LEU A 184 -5.77 -16.71 7.25
N GLY A 185 -6.69 -15.87 6.78
CA GLY A 185 -8.13 -16.02 6.94
C GLY A 185 -8.81 -16.02 5.57
N GLY A 186 -9.91 -16.76 5.45
CA GLY A 186 -10.80 -16.68 4.28
C GLY A 186 -10.21 -17.11 2.95
N ASP A 187 -10.21 -16.21 1.96
CA ASP A 187 -9.78 -16.47 0.58
C ASP A 187 -8.27 -16.24 0.34
N GLY A 188 -7.54 -15.74 1.34
CA GLY A 188 -6.08 -15.58 1.29
C GLY A 188 -5.59 -14.55 0.26
N ARG A 189 -6.44 -13.60 -0.15
CA ARG A 189 -6.09 -12.59 -1.15
C ARG A 189 -5.65 -11.27 -0.51
N PHE A 190 -4.50 -10.76 -0.96
CA PHE A 190 -3.94 -9.49 -0.52
C PHE A 190 -3.58 -8.62 -1.73
N ASP A 191 -3.84 -7.33 -1.60
CA ASP A 191 -3.38 -6.30 -2.53
C ASP A 191 -2.15 -5.62 -1.93
N ILE A 192 -1.14 -5.44 -2.78
CA ILE A 192 0.13 -4.80 -2.42
C ILE A 192 0.23 -3.50 -3.20
N MET A 193 0.59 -2.41 -2.52
CA MET A 193 0.94 -1.15 -3.15
C MET A 193 2.25 -0.62 -2.61
N ALA A 194 3.20 -0.36 -3.48
CA ALA A 194 4.41 0.37 -3.20
C ALA A 194 4.36 1.76 -3.85
N VAL A 195 4.91 2.75 -3.16
CA VAL A 195 5.04 4.11 -3.67
C VAL A 195 6.49 4.51 -3.59
N ASP A 196 7.07 4.86 -4.73
CA ASP A 196 8.49 5.18 -4.82
C ASP A 196 8.81 6.64 -4.46
N SER A 197 10.10 6.98 -4.46
CA SER A 197 10.59 8.34 -4.19
C SER A 197 10.10 9.42 -5.17
N ALA A 198 9.62 9.04 -6.36
CA ALA A 198 9.01 9.94 -7.34
C ALA A 198 7.48 10.02 -7.18
N MET A 199 6.92 9.33 -6.18
CA MET A 199 5.49 9.15 -5.95
C MET A 199 4.79 8.38 -7.08
N ASP A 200 5.53 7.51 -7.77
CA ASP A 200 4.95 6.53 -8.69
C ASP A 200 4.42 5.32 -7.91
N ASN A 201 3.26 4.83 -8.33
CA ASN A 201 2.54 3.76 -7.65
C ASN A 201 2.77 2.44 -8.37
N TYR A 202 3.07 1.38 -7.62
CA TYR A 202 3.27 0.03 -8.11
C TYR A 202 2.32 -0.89 -7.34
N SER A 203 1.44 -1.61 -8.02
CA SER A 203 0.39 -2.40 -7.37
C SER A 203 0.11 -3.72 -8.06
N PHE A 204 -0.07 -4.76 -7.26
CA PHE A 204 -0.44 -6.11 -7.71
C PHE A 204 -1.19 -6.86 -6.60
N SER A 205 -1.90 -7.93 -6.97
CA SER A 205 -2.59 -8.80 -6.02
C SER A 205 -1.89 -10.16 -5.93
N VAL A 206 -1.93 -10.75 -4.74
CA VAL A 206 -1.43 -12.10 -4.47
C VAL A 206 -2.52 -12.95 -3.83
N GLU A 207 -2.44 -14.26 -4.03
CA GLU A 207 -3.33 -15.25 -3.43
C GLU A 207 -2.47 -16.31 -2.74
N LEU A 208 -2.76 -16.55 -1.47
CA LEU A 208 -2.00 -17.45 -0.60
C LEU A 208 -2.86 -18.68 -0.32
N GLU A 209 -2.53 -19.80 -0.97
CA GLU A 209 -3.32 -21.03 -0.88
C GLU A 209 -3.17 -21.74 0.48
N GLU A 210 -2.01 -21.60 1.13
CA GLU A 210 -1.69 -22.28 2.40
C GLU A 210 -0.67 -21.47 3.22
N VAL A 211 -0.51 -21.84 4.49
CA VAL A 211 0.51 -21.23 5.35
C VAL A 211 1.89 -21.55 4.79
N GLY A 212 2.68 -20.53 4.46
CA GLY A 212 3.94 -20.73 3.76
C GLY A 212 4.81 -19.50 3.64
N GLN A 213 5.88 -19.63 2.87
CA GLN A 213 6.78 -18.53 2.51
C GLN A 213 6.62 -18.22 1.03
N TYR A 214 6.37 -16.96 0.73
CA TYR A 214 6.12 -16.47 -0.62
C TYR A 214 7.07 -15.32 -0.92
N GLN A 215 7.57 -15.26 -2.14
CA GLN A 215 8.47 -14.20 -2.59
C GLN A 215 7.86 -13.48 -3.79
N PHE A 216 7.77 -12.16 -3.71
CA PHE A 216 7.25 -11.33 -4.78
C PHE A 216 8.21 -10.16 -5.05
N PRO A 217 8.68 -9.98 -6.29
CA PRO A 217 9.37 -8.77 -6.68
C PRO A 217 8.37 -7.62 -6.83
N ILE A 218 8.78 -6.41 -6.46
CA ILE A 218 8.13 -5.16 -6.88
C ILE A 218 8.92 -4.66 -8.08
N GLU A 219 8.28 -4.65 -9.26
CA GLU A 219 8.93 -4.39 -10.55
C GLU A 219 8.20 -3.32 -11.39
N GLU A 220 8.86 -2.81 -12.44
CA GLU A 220 8.30 -1.73 -13.26
C GLU A 220 6.98 -2.13 -13.96
N SER A 221 6.76 -3.43 -14.19
CA SER A 221 5.51 -3.95 -14.75
C SER A 221 4.31 -3.73 -13.83
N ASP A 222 4.53 -3.54 -12.53
CA ASP A 222 3.48 -3.34 -11.53
C ASP A 222 3.00 -1.88 -11.49
N ARG A 223 3.67 -0.98 -12.22
CA ARG A 223 3.34 0.44 -12.22
C ARG A 223 1.90 0.67 -12.64
N ALA A 224 1.13 1.35 -11.79
CA ALA A 224 -0.24 1.69 -12.09
C ALA A 224 -0.31 2.59 -13.34
N GLU A 225 -1.09 2.15 -14.34
CA GLU A 225 -1.38 2.99 -15.50
C GLU A 225 -2.31 4.14 -15.08
N ALA A 226 -2.12 5.32 -15.67
CA ALA A 226 -3.02 6.44 -15.45
C ALA A 226 -4.45 6.05 -15.85
N ALA A 227 -5.43 6.26 -14.97
CA ALA A 227 -6.83 6.09 -15.33
C ALA A 227 -7.19 7.07 -16.47
N GLU A 228 -7.59 6.52 -17.63
CA GLU A 228 -8.05 7.29 -18.81
C GLU A 228 -9.41 7.99 -18.61
#